data_AF-Q9R480-F1
#
_entry.id   AF-Q9R480-F1
#
_cell.length_a   1.000
_cell.length_b   1.000
_cell.length_c   1.000
_cell.angle_alpha   90.00
_cell.angle_beta   90.00
_cell.angle_gamma   90.00
#
_symmetry.space_group_name_H-M   'P 1'
#
loop_
_entity.id
_entity.type
_entity.pdbx_description
1 polymer ?
#
loop_
_entity_poly.entity_id
_entity_poly.type
_entity_poly.pdbx_seq_one_letter_code
_entity_poly.pdbx_strand_id
1 'polypeptide(L)'
;MTRAGDNAAIFIETFWGACQELRARNPTMVIPDAGRINQILADADAGYQLDPPILTATRVHIPINVPNAPPSLDVQAQALINESLDASQRALSDGNGRQAVQEVLWLLETISTAFRSQEILDGSIQGRYFNKIIGELRQRGRGHQDQIFQWMMTLHGYLSSPTGGGVRHGVDLKEGLALEIDEARLYCNLIRSYLTFLIAEHERLSRREAQI
;
A
#
# COMPACT_ATOMS: atom_id res chain seq x y z
N MET A 1 -17.54 0.48 -38.85
CA MET A 1 -17.14 1.90 -38.74
C MET A 1 -17.20 2.47 -37.31
N THR A 2 -17.66 1.73 -36.31
CA THR A 2 -17.86 2.25 -34.93
C THR A 2 -16.62 2.30 -34.04
N ARG A 3 -15.49 1.68 -34.42
CA ARG A 3 -14.22 1.71 -33.64
C ARG A 3 -13.21 2.77 -34.11
N ALA A 4 -13.47 3.44 -35.24
CA ALA A 4 -12.55 4.44 -35.79
C ALA A 4 -12.77 5.85 -35.20
N GLY A 5 -13.91 6.09 -34.54
CA GLY A 5 -14.18 7.36 -33.85
C GLY A 5 -13.28 7.62 -32.65
N ASP A 6 -12.71 6.56 -32.06
CA ASP A 6 -11.85 6.64 -30.87
C ASP A 6 -10.37 6.92 -31.21
N ASN A 7 -9.99 6.88 -32.49
CA ASN A 7 -8.62 7.13 -32.94
C ASN A 7 -8.60 7.94 -34.25
N ALA A 8 -8.40 9.26 -34.09
CA ALA A 8 -8.40 10.22 -35.19
C ALA A 8 -7.36 9.89 -36.28
N ALA A 9 -6.16 9.43 -35.92
CA ALA A 9 -5.12 9.11 -36.90
C ALA A 9 -5.53 7.95 -37.82
N ILE A 10 -6.03 6.85 -37.24
CA ILE A 10 -6.50 5.68 -37.99
C ILE A 10 -7.69 6.05 -38.88
N PHE A 11 -8.61 6.90 -38.38
CA PHE A 11 -9.74 7.37 -39.16
C PHE A 11 -9.29 8.13 -40.41
N ILE A 12 -8.37 9.09 -40.24
CA ILE A 12 -7.87 9.93 -41.33
C ILE A 12 -7.13 9.09 -42.38
N GLU A 13 -6.26 8.18 -41.95
CA GLU A 13 -5.53 7.27 -42.86
C GLU A 13 -6.49 6.35 -43.63
N THR A 14 -7.45 5.75 -42.94
CA THR A 14 -8.44 4.85 -43.56
C THR A 14 -9.33 5.60 -44.56
N PHE A 15 -9.74 6.82 -44.20
CA PHE A 15 -10.54 7.68 -45.08
C PHE A 15 -9.80 8.06 -46.36
N TRP A 16 -8.51 8.43 -46.25
CA TRP A 16 -7.67 8.70 -47.41
C TRP A 16 -7.52 7.46 -48.30
N GLY A 17 -7.24 6.29 -47.71
CA GLY A 17 -7.17 5.03 -48.44
C GLY A 17 -8.45 4.72 -49.22
N ALA A 18 -9.60 4.88 -48.59
CA ALA A 18 -10.91 4.70 -49.22
C ALA A 18 -11.16 5.70 -50.37
N CYS A 19 -10.73 6.96 -50.22
CA CYS A 19 -10.79 7.97 -51.29
C CYS A 19 -9.97 7.54 -52.51
N GLN A 20 -8.77 7.01 -52.30
CA GLN A 20 -7.90 6.57 -53.39
C GLN A 20 -8.46 5.33 -54.10
N GLU A 21 -9.01 4.37 -53.35
CA GLU A 21 -9.67 3.18 -53.91
C GLU A 21 -10.92 3.55 -54.73
N LEU A 22 -11.74 4.47 -54.22
CA LEU A 22 -12.92 4.97 -54.94
C LEU A 22 -12.53 5.74 -56.21
N ARG A 23 -11.46 6.53 -56.18
CA ARG A 23 -10.95 7.26 -57.34
C ARG A 23 -10.44 6.33 -58.44
N ALA A 24 -9.78 5.24 -58.05
CA ALA A 24 -9.33 4.21 -58.98
C ALA A 24 -10.50 3.47 -59.64
N ARG A 25 -11.59 3.22 -58.89
CA ARG A 25 -12.78 2.51 -59.40
C ARG A 25 -13.74 3.39 -60.18
N ASN A 26 -13.83 4.68 -59.85
CA ASN A 26 -14.78 5.62 -60.47
C ASN A 26 -14.10 6.98 -60.76
N PRO A 27 -13.36 7.11 -61.89
CA PRO A 27 -12.58 8.31 -62.18
C PRO A 27 -13.39 9.61 -62.36
N THR A 28 -14.69 9.49 -62.61
CA THR A 28 -15.61 10.63 -62.78
C THR A 28 -16.21 11.11 -61.47
N MET A 29 -16.02 10.39 -60.36
CA MET A 29 -16.55 10.74 -59.05
C MET A 29 -15.68 11.83 -58.41
N VAL A 30 -16.31 12.90 -57.92
CA VAL A 30 -15.62 13.96 -57.19
C VAL A 30 -15.25 13.46 -55.80
N ILE A 31 -13.95 13.33 -55.54
CA ILE A 31 -13.39 12.82 -54.29
C ILE A 31 -12.39 13.86 -53.78
N PRO A 32 -12.43 14.23 -52.49
CA PRO A 32 -11.54 15.24 -51.93
C PRO A 32 -10.07 14.87 -52.14
N ASP A 33 -9.25 15.88 -52.45
CA ASP A 33 -7.80 15.74 -52.50
C ASP A 33 -7.18 16.00 -51.11
N ALA A 34 -5.88 15.77 -50.99
CA ALA A 34 -5.16 15.98 -49.73
C ALA A 34 -5.27 17.45 -49.26
N GLY A 35 -5.32 18.41 -50.18
CA GLY A 35 -5.51 19.83 -49.84
C GLY A 35 -6.85 20.10 -49.17
N ARG A 36 -7.94 19.57 -49.73
CA ARG A 36 -9.29 19.68 -49.16
C ARG A 36 -9.38 19.00 -47.80
N ILE A 37 -8.75 17.83 -47.64
CA ILE A 37 -8.71 17.10 -46.36
C ILE A 37 -7.93 17.91 -45.32
N ASN A 38 -6.75 18.43 -45.66
CA ASN A 38 -5.95 19.24 -44.75
C ASN A 38 -6.64 20.55 -44.34
N GLN A 39 -7.40 21.17 -45.25
CA GLN A 39 -8.22 22.33 -44.91
C GLN A 39 -9.25 21.99 -43.83
N ILE A 40 -9.96 20.87 -43.96
CA ILE A 40 -10.93 20.40 -42.97
C ILE A 40 -10.24 20.09 -41.63
N LEU A 41 -9.08 19.43 -41.66
CA LEU A 41 -8.31 19.12 -40.45
C LEU A 41 -7.82 20.38 -39.73
N ALA A 42 -7.45 21.42 -40.48
CA ALA A 42 -7.07 22.71 -39.93
C ALA A 42 -8.27 23.47 -39.36
N ASP A 43 -9.38 23.53 -40.10
CA ASP A 43 -10.62 24.19 -39.66
C ASP A 43 -11.21 23.53 -38.39
N ALA A 44 -11.05 22.21 -38.27
CA ALA A 44 -11.46 21.43 -37.10
C ALA A 44 -10.42 21.41 -35.97
N ASP A 45 -9.26 22.06 -36.14
CA ASP A 45 -8.14 22.06 -35.20
C ASP A 45 -7.76 20.63 -34.73
N ALA A 46 -7.73 19.70 -35.68
CA ALA A 46 -7.57 18.27 -35.42
C ALA A 46 -6.15 17.87 -34.99
N GLY A 47 -5.15 18.73 -35.21
CA GLY A 47 -3.75 18.47 -34.84
C GLY A 47 -3.04 17.45 -35.74
N TYR A 48 -3.50 17.26 -36.98
CA TYR A 48 -2.92 16.37 -37.97
C TYR A 48 -2.80 17.06 -39.34
N GLN A 49 -1.79 16.67 -40.11
CA GLN A 49 -1.60 17.07 -41.50
C GLN A 49 -1.23 15.86 -42.34
N LEU A 50 -1.98 15.65 -43.43
CA LEU A 50 -1.78 14.59 -44.39
C LEU A 50 -0.83 15.07 -45.51
N ASP A 51 0.35 14.46 -45.59
CA ASP A 51 1.29 14.60 -46.70
C ASP A 51 1.49 13.22 -47.33
N PRO A 52 0.59 12.79 -48.25
CA PRO A 52 0.53 11.40 -48.70
C PRO A 52 1.89 10.86 -49.14
N PRO A 53 2.30 9.68 -48.65
CA PRO A 53 1.49 8.70 -47.92
C PRO A 53 1.49 8.87 -46.38
N ILE A 54 2.10 9.93 -45.85
CA ILE A 54 2.40 10.09 -44.43
C ILE A 54 1.38 11.01 -43.75
N LEU A 55 0.83 10.59 -42.61
CA LEU A 55 0.06 11.45 -41.71
C LEU A 55 0.97 11.94 -40.58
N THR A 56 1.11 13.26 -40.44
CA THR A 56 1.97 13.88 -39.42
C THR A 56 1.10 14.52 -38.34
N ALA A 57 1.38 14.22 -37.07
CA ALA A 57 0.80 14.96 -35.94
C ALA A 57 1.47 16.33 -35.83
N THR A 58 0.68 17.41 -35.88
CA THR A 58 1.18 18.79 -35.86
C THR A 58 1.25 19.39 -34.45
N ARG A 59 0.74 18.68 -33.44
CA ARG A 59 0.82 19.08 -32.03
C ARG A 59 1.96 18.38 -31.31
N VAL A 60 2.67 19.14 -30.47
CA VAL A 60 3.60 18.60 -29.47
C VAL A 60 2.80 17.76 -28.48
N HIS A 61 3.11 16.47 -28.37
CA HIS A 61 2.56 15.62 -27.32
C HIS A 61 3.00 16.19 -25.96
N ILE A 62 2.05 16.73 -25.19
CA ILE A 62 2.24 16.95 -23.75
C ILE A 62 1.94 15.59 -23.09
N PRO A 63 2.92 14.88 -22.53
CA PRO A 63 2.65 13.66 -21.78
C PRO A 63 1.78 14.05 -20.58
N ILE A 64 0.59 13.47 -20.49
CA ILE A 64 -0.19 13.53 -19.26
C ILE A 64 0.62 12.72 -18.24
N ASN A 65 1.20 13.37 -17.24
CA ASN A 65 1.96 12.70 -16.20
C ASN A 65 0.99 11.81 -15.41
N VAL A 66 0.98 10.52 -15.71
CA VAL A 66 0.18 9.54 -14.97
C VAL A 66 0.83 9.43 -13.59
N PRO A 67 0.14 9.78 -12.50
CA PRO A 67 0.67 9.59 -11.15
C PRO A 67 1.09 8.13 -10.99
N ASN A 68 2.26 7.88 -10.39
CA ASN A 68 2.66 6.53 -10.05
C ASN A 68 1.54 5.87 -9.23
N ALA A 69 1.16 4.65 -9.61
CA ALA A 69 0.17 3.90 -8.85
C ALA A 69 0.62 3.81 -7.39
N PRO A 70 -0.28 4.04 -6.42
CA PRO A 70 0.08 3.88 -5.02
C PRO A 70 0.58 2.45 -4.79
N PRO A 71 1.59 2.26 -3.92
CA PRO A 71 2.10 0.93 -3.61
C PRO A 71 0.96 0.02 -3.14
N SER A 72 1.09 -1.28 -3.40
CA SER A 72 0.12 -2.26 -2.89
C SER A 72 0.06 -2.24 -1.36
N LEU A 73 -1.04 -2.73 -0.78
CA LEU A 73 -1.19 -2.81 0.67
C LEU A 73 -0.06 -3.64 1.32
N ASP A 74 0.37 -4.71 0.66
CA ASP A 74 1.48 -5.55 1.14
C ASP A 74 2.81 -4.78 1.19
N VAL A 75 3.08 -3.97 0.16
CA VAL A 75 4.28 -3.13 0.10
C VAL A 75 4.23 -2.05 1.19
N GLN A 76 3.06 -1.44 1.41
CA GLN A 76 2.87 -0.46 2.47
C GLN A 76 3.04 -1.07 3.87
N ALA A 77 2.48 -2.26 4.10
CA ALA A 77 2.62 -2.98 5.36
C ALA A 77 4.09 -3.35 5.64
N GLN A 78 4.81 -3.87 4.63
CA GLN A 78 6.23 -4.19 4.77
C GLN A 78 7.08 -2.95 5.05
N ALA A 79 6.77 -1.84 4.39
CA ALA A 79 7.46 -0.57 4.63
C ALA A 79 7.27 -0.09 6.08
N LEU A 80 6.03 -0.13 6.59
CA LEU A 80 5.70 0.25 7.96
C LEU A 80 6.41 -0.63 9.00
N ILE A 81 6.46 -1.96 8.77
CA ILE A 81 7.19 -2.90 9.63
C ILE A 81 8.67 -2.52 9.69
N ASN A 82 9.30 -2.31 8.53
CA ASN A 82 10.71 -1.98 8.45
C ASN A 82 11.01 -0.62 9.11
N GLU A 83 10.20 0.39 8.83
CA GLU A 83 10.36 1.73 9.40
C GLU A 83 10.33 1.72 10.93
N SER A 84 9.37 1.02 11.53
CA SER A 84 9.26 0.93 12.98
C SER A 84 10.41 0.13 13.61
N LEU A 85 10.87 -0.95 12.98
CA LEU A 85 12.04 -1.70 13.43
C LEU A 85 13.33 -0.86 13.35
N ASP A 86 13.50 -0.08 12.29
CA ASP A 86 14.64 0.82 12.12
C ASP A 86 14.59 2.01 13.09
N ALA A 87 13.40 2.56 13.36
CA ALA A 87 13.20 3.58 14.39
C ALA A 87 13.58 3.06 15.78
N SER A 88 13.14 1.85 16.13
CA SER A 88 13.51 1.20 17.39
C SER A 88 15.02 0.99 17.50
N GLN A 89 15.67 0.51 16.43
CA GLN A 89 17.10 0.28 16.41
C GLN A 89 17.90 1.59 16.56
N ARG A 90 17.48 2.66 15.87
CA ARG A 90 18.09 3.99 16.03
C ARG A 90 17.94 4.49 17.46
N ALA A 91 16.75 4.39 18.04
CA ALA A 91 16.51 4.77 19.42
C ALA A 91 17.39 3.99 20.41
N LEU A 92 17.62 2.68 20.22
CA LEU A 92 18.57 1.91 21.04
C LEU A 92 20.01 2.40 20.90
N SER A 93 20.43 2.72 19.67
CA SER A 93 21.78 3.23 19.41
C SER A 93 22.01 4.60 20.04
N ASP A 94 20.97 5.44 20.10
CA ASP A 94 21.01 6.78 20.67
C ASP A 94 20.83 6.80 22.20
N GLY A 95 20.68 5.64 22.85
CA GLY A 95 20.43 5.53 24.29
C GLY A 95 18.98 5.80 24.69
N ASN A 96 18.07 5.99 23.73
CA ASN A 96 16.65 6.27 23.93
C ASN A 96 15.84 4.96 24.12
N GLY A 97 16.17 4.19 25.16
CA GLY A 97 15.60 2.86 25.42
C GLY A 97 14.06 2.84 25.50
N ARG A 98 13.46 3.86 26.13
CA ARG A 98 11.99 3.98 26.21
C ARG A 98 11.36 4.10 24.83
N GLN A 99 11.88 5.01 24.00
CA GLN A 99 11.38 5.22 22.64
C GLN A 99 11.54 3.94 21.83
N ALA A 100 12.67 3.25 21.96
CA ALA A 100 12.90 1.99 21.27
C ALA A 100 11.84 0.94 21.57
N VAL A 101 11.48 0.76 22.85
CA VAL A 101 10.42 -0.17 23.28
C VAL A 101 9.05 0.30 22.81
N GLN A 102 8.78 1.61 22.82
CA GLN A 102 7.52 2.17 22.35
C GLN A 102 7.26 1.87 20.87
N GLU A 103 8.28 2.00 20.02
CA GLU A 103 8.19 1.70 18.58
C GLU A 103 7.77 0.24 18.34
N VAL A 104 8.47 -0.71 18.95
CA VAL A 104 8.15 -2.14 18.74
C VAL A 104 6.86 -2.57 19.44
N LEU A 105 6.50 -1.94 20.56
CA LEU A 105 5.22 -2.21 21.24
C LEU A 105 4.04 -1.73 20.39
N TRP A 106 4.16 -0.56 19.77
CA TRP A 106 3.19 -0.06 18.81
C TRP A 106 3.09 -0.97 17.59
N LEU A 107 4.22 -1.45 17.07
CA LEU A 107 4.22 -2.39 15.95
C LEU A 107 3.54 -3.71 16.31
N LEU A 108 3.74 -4.21 17.53
CA LEU A 108 3.09 -5.42 18.06
C LEU A 108 1.58 -5.28 18.10
N GLU A 109 1.08 -4.11 18.53
CA GLU A 109 -0.35 -3.80 18.46
C GLU A 109 -0.86 -3.73 17.04
N THR A 110 -0.14 -3.05 16.15
CA THR A 110 -0.53 -2.90 14.75
C THR A 110 -0.65 -4.25 14.06
N ILE A 111 0.35 -5.13 14.17
CA ILE A 111 0.30 -6.48 13.59
C ILE A 111 -0.80 -7.33 14.22
N SER A 112 -1.07 -7.20 15.53
CA SER A 112 -2.17 -7.96 16.15
C SER A 112 -3.53 -7.66 15.49
N THR A 113 -3.71 -6.45 14.95
CA THR A 113 -4.98 -6.08 14.30
C THR A 113 -5.33 -6.90 13.06
N ALA A 114 -4.34 -7.54 12.42
CA ALA A 114 -4.56 -8.45 11.30
C ALA A 114 -5.39 -9.69 11.68
N PHE A 115 -5.46 -10.03 12.98
CA PHE A 115 -6.24 -11.15 13.50
C PHE A 115 -7.65 -10.77 13.96
N ARG A 116 -8.11 -9.54 13.71
CA ARG A 116 -9.45 -9.10 14.12
C ARG A 116 -10.53 -9.89 13.38
N SER A 117 -11.48 -10.44 14.15
CA SER A 117 -12.76 -10.93 13.62
C SER A 117 -13.71 -9.74 13.35
N GLN A 118 -14.66 -9.85 12.41
CA GLN A 118 -15.57 -8.76 11.99
C GLN A 118 -16.45 -8.14 13.11
N GLU A 119 -16.52 -8.75 14.31
CA GLU A 119 -17.41 -8.35 15.40
C GLU A 119 -16.87 -7.25 16.33
N ILE A 120 -15.75 -6.60 16.00
CA ILE A 120 -15.06 -5.66 16.91
C ILE A 120 -15.12 -4.23 16.37
N LEU A 121 -16.23 -3.53 16.64
CA LEU A 121 -16.37 -2.07 16.49
C LEU A 121 -16.44 -1.43 17.88
N ASP A 122 -15.36 -0.79 18.32
CA ASP A 122 -15.47 0.33 19.25
C ASP A 122 -14.27 1.30 19.03
N GLY A 123 -14.38 2.53 19.49
CA GLY A 123 -13.38 3.58 19.27
C GLY A 123 -12.59 3.88 20.54
N SER A 124 -11.26 3.99 20.45
CA SER A 124 -10.30 4.39 21.52
C SER A 124 -9.68 3.29 22.41
N ILE A 125 -9.47 2.09 21.88
CA ILE A 125 -9.12 0.90 22.69
C ILE A 125 -7.86 0.16 22.20
N GLN A 126 -6.80 0.78 21.68
CA GLN A 126 -5.64 -0.01 21.15
C GLN A 126 -5.02 -0.99 22.17
N GLY A 127 -4.90 -0.60 23.45
CA GLY A 127 -4.46 -1.48 24.54
C GLY A 127 -5.46 -2.59 24.92
N ARG A 128 -6.78 -2.33 24.95
CA ARG A 128 -7.76 -3.42 25.23
C ARG A 128 -8.04 -4.27 23.99
N TYR A 129 -7.82 -3.76 22.78
CA TYR A 129 -7.89 -4.54 21.54
C TYR A 129 -6.80 -5.58 21.48
N PHE A 130 -5.55 -5.21 21.80
CA PHE A 130 -4.45 -6.16 21.82
C PHE A 130 -4.77 -7.36 22.72
N ASN A 131 -5.08 -7.13 23.99
CA ASN A 131 -5.37 -8.21 24.93
C ASN A 131 -6.62 -9.02 24.56
N LYS A 132 -7.62 -8.40 23.93
CA LYS A 132 -8.79 -9.11 23.40
C LYS A 132 -8.40 -10.03 22.24
N ILE A 133 -7.71 -9.50 21.23
CA ILE A 133 -7.29 -10.27 20.05
C ILE A 133 -6.37 -11.43 20.45
N ILE A 134 -5.33 -11.15 21.23
CA ILE A 134 -4.41 -12.19 21.69
C ILE A 134 -5.13 -13.19 22.62
N GLY A 135 -6.10 -12.74 23.41
CA GLY A 135 -6.96 -13.62 24.21
C GLY A 135 -7.81 -14.57 23.35
N GLU A 136 -8.36 -14.09 22.23
CA GLU A 136 -9.10 -14.93 21.27
C GLU A 136 -8.16 -15.94 20.57
N LEU A 137 -6.97 -15.50 20.15
CA LEU A 137 -5.96 -16.40 19.59
C LEU A 137 -5.52 -17.46 20.59
N ARG A 138 -5.37 -17.09 21.85
CA ARG A 138 -5.06 -17.99 22.95
C ARG A 138 -6.14 -19.07 23.13
N GLN A 139 -7.41 -18.69 23.15
CA GLN A 139 -8.53 -19.64 23.29
C GLN A 139 -8.60 -20.64 22.13
N ARG A 140 -8.17 -20.24 20.93
CA ARG A 140 -8.10 -21.10 19.73
C ARG A 140 -6.79 -21.89 19.64
N GLY A 141 -5.75 -21.42 20.32
CA GLY A 141 -4.42 -21.99 20.33
C GLY A 141 -4.38 -23.37 20.96
N ARG A 142 -3.35 -24.16 20.61
CA ARG A 142 -3.12 -25.49 21.19
C ARG A 142 -1.67 -25.65 21.61
N GLY A 143 -1.44 -26.48 22.63
CA GLY A 143 -0.10 -26.80 23.12
C GLY A 143 0.67 -25.55 23.55
N HIS A 144 1.88 -25.36 23.03
CA HIS A 144 2.77 -24.26 23.41
C HIS A 144 2.22 -22.85 23.06
N GLN A 145 1.25 -22.75 22.14
CA GLN A 145 0.68 -21.45 21.75
C GLN A 145 -0.05 -20.76 22.90
N ASP A 146 -0.72 -21.51 23.78
CA ASP A 146 -1.40 -20.96 24.94
C ASP A 146 -0.43 -20.18 25.83
N GLN A 147 0.74 -20.77 26.09
CA GLN A 147 1.78 -20.18 26.90
C GLN A 147 2.44 -18.97 26.24
N ILE A 148 2.69 -19.03 24.92
CA ILE A 148 3.28 -17.93 24.15
C ILE A 148 2.36 -16.70 24.20
N PHE A 149 1.06 -16.89 23.93
CA PHE A 149 0.10 -15.79 23.99
C PHE A 149 -0.06 -15.24 25.41
N GLN A 150 -0.02 -16.09 26.44
CA GLN A 150 -0.01 -15.63 27.83
C GLN A 150 1.21 -14.76 28.15
N TRP A 151 2.42 -15.16 27.76
CA TRP A 151 3.62 -14.34 27.97
C TRP A 151 3.55 -13.02 27.21
N MET A 152 3.01 -13.03 26.00
CA MET A 152 2.81 -11.85 25.19
C MET A 152 1.85 -10.85 25.86
N MET A 153 0.71 -11.33 26.37
CA MET A 153 -0.24 -10.50 27.14
C MET A 153 0.38 -9.97 28.43
N THR A 154 1.16 -10.78 29.15
CA THR A 154 1.84 -10.36 30.38
C THR A 154 2.86 -9.26 30.10
N LEU A 155 3.70 -9.42 29.08
CA LEU A 155 4.69 -8.41 28.68
C LEU A 155 4.01 -7.11 28.26
N HIS A 156 2.98 -7.21 27.42
CA HIS A 156 2.22 -6.05 26.96
C HIS A 156 1.53 -5.32 28.13
N GLY A 157 0.88 -6.06 29.03
CA GLY A 157 0.21 -5.50 30.20
C GLY A 157 1.17 -4.78 31.13
N TYR A 158 2.36 -5.35 31.36
CA TYR A 158 3.42 -4.69 32.15
C TYR A 158 3.88 -3.39 31.48
N LEU A 159 4.31 -3.43 30.22
CA LEU A 159 4.86 -2.26 29.51
C LEU A 159 3.83 -1.15 29.26
N SER A 160 2.56 -1.54 29.12
CA SER A 160 1.46 -0.61 28.85
C SER A 160 0.87 0.04 30.10
N SER A 161 1.07 -0.55 31.29
CA SER A 161 0.50 -0.02 32.53
C SER A 161 1.24 1.24 33.00
N PRO A 162 0.54 2.32 33.41
CA PRO A 162 1.14 3.49 34.05
C PRO A 162 1.92 3.14 35.32
N THR A 163 1.52 2.10 36.05
CA THR A 163 2.13 1.63 37.31
C THR A 163 3.08 0.44 37.12
N GLY A 164 3.22 -0.06 35.89
CA GLY A 164 4.15 -1.12 35.52
C GLY A 164 5.41 -0.54 34.89
N GLY A 165 5.61 -0.79 33.59
CA GLY A 165 6.73 -0.28 32.80
C GLY A 165 6.53 1.14 32.24
N GLY A 166 5.31 1.68 32.25
CA GLY A 166 5.04 3.10 31.97
C GLY A 166 5.42 3.62 30.57
N VAL A 167 5.77 2.73 29.62
CA VAL A 167 6.33 3.10 28.31
C VAL A 167 5.34 3.94 27.49
N ARG A 168 4.03 3.66 27.59
CA ARG A 168 2.98 4.38 26.85
C ARG A 168 2.61 5.76 27.40
N HIS A 169 2.90 6.04 28.66
CA HIS A 169 2.23 7.14 29.37
C HIS A 169 3.12 8.37 29.56
N GLY A 170 4.34 8.37 29.00
CA GLY A 170 5.21 9.55 28.98
C GLY A 170 5.52 10.14 30.36
N VAL A 171 5.26 9.42 31.45
CA VAL A 171 5.12 10.04 32.76
C VAL A 171 6.48 10.42 33.34
N ASP A 172 6.66 11.73 33.44
CA ASP A 172 7.46 12.41 34.44
C ASP A 172 6.59 12.47 35.72
N LEU A 173 6.61 11.41 36.52
CA LEU A 173 6.08 11.40 37.88
C LEU A 173 7.17 10.81 38.75
N LYS A 174 7.90 11.72 39.42
CA LYS A 174 8.78 11.49 40.58
C LYS A 174 8.63 10.08 41.16
N GLU A 175 9.52 9.15 40.79
CA GLU A 175 9.66 7.73 41.25
C GLU A 175 9.39 6.61 40.21
N GLY A 176 9.39 6.88 38.90
CA GLY A 176 9.49 5.80 37.90
C GLY A 176 10.94 5.32 37.71
N LEU A 177 11.23 4.03 37.94
CA LEU A 177 12.51 3.41 37.59
C LEU A 177 12.80 3.69 36.10
N ALA A 178 13.90 4.40 35.82
CA ALA A 178 14.30 4.67 34.46
C ALA A 178 14.66 3.34 33.77
N LEU A 179 13.99 3.03 32.66
CA LEU A 179 14.28 1.85 31.86
C LEU A 179 15.75 1.91 31.39
N GLU A 180 16.58 0.99 31.87
CA GLU A 180 17.97 0.92 31.47
C GLU A 180 18.09 0.48 30.01
N ILE A 181 19.20 0.84 29.35
CA ILE A 181 19.36 0.56 27.93
C ILE A 181 19.39 -0.95 27.64
N ASP A 182 19.94 -1.75 28.55
CA ASP A 182 20.01 -3.20 28.39
C ASP A 182 18.65 -3.87 28.66
N GLU A 183 17.87 -3.34 29.58
CA GLU A 183 16.47 -3.74 29.77
C GLU A 183 15.64 -3.41 28.52
N ALA A 184 15.83 -2.22 27.95
CA ALA A 184 15.18 -1.82 26.71
C ALA A 184 15.55 -2.75 25.55
N ARG A 185 16.83 -3.13 25.42
CA ARG A 185 17.27 -4.13 24.43
C ARG A 185 16.57 -5.46 24.62
N LEU A 186 16.48 -5.96 25.86
CA LEU A 186 15.79 -7.21 26.16
C LEU A 186 14.31 -7.14 25.77
N TYR A 187 13.59 -6.09 26.16
CA TYR A 187 12.20 -5.90 25.76
C TYR A 187 12.03 -5.82 24.25
N CYS A 188 12.91 -5.10 23.55
CA CYS A 188 12.88 -5.02 22.09
C CYS A 188 13.08 -6.40 21.45
N ASN A 189 14.01 -7.20 21.95
CA ASN A 189 14.26 -8.55 21.44
C ASN A 189 13.09 -9.51 21.67
N LEU A 190 12.46 -9.44 22.85
CA LEU A 190 11.27 -10.24 23.17
C LEU A 190 10.11 -9.86 22.26
N ILE A 191 9.85 -8.56 22.10
CA ILE A 191 8.77 -8.07 21.23
C ILE A 191 9.04 -8.46 19.78
N ARG A 192 10.27 -8.30 19.28
CA ARG A 192 10.64 -8.75 17.91
C ARG A 192 10.38 -10.24 17.71
N SER A 193 10.69 -11.07 18.70
CA SER A 193 10.39 -12.50 18.64
C SER A 193 8.88 -12.77 18.54
N TYR A 194 8.05 -12.01 19.27
CA TYR A 194 6.59 -12.08 19.14
C TYR A 194 6.07 -11.59 17.80
N LEU A 195 6.66 -10.53 17.22
CA LEU A 195 6.32 -10.05 15.88
C LEU A 195 6.55 -11.14 14.84
N THR A 196 7.73 -11.75 14.84
CA THR A 196 8.06 -12.85 13.94
C THR A 196 7.09 -14.02 14.10
N PHE A 197 6.76 -14.37 15.34
CA PHE A 197 5.78 -15.42 15.62
C PHE A 197 4.39 -15.09 15.09
N LEU A 198 3.88 -13.88 15.32
CA LEU A 198 2.56 -13.46 14.84
C LEU A 198 2.49 -13.41 13.32
N ILE A 199 3.51 -12.90 12.63
CA ILE A 199 3.54 -12.87 11.16
C ILE A 199 3.45 -14.31 10.61
N ALA A 200 4.25 -15.23 11.13
CA ALA A 200 4.22 -16.63 10.72
C ALA A 200 2.87 -17.31 11.02
N GLU A 201 2.27 -17.02 12.17
CA GLU A 201 0.94 -17.55 12.52
C GLU A 201 -0.15 -17.00 11.61
N HIS A 202 -0.11 -15.71 11.26
CA HIS A 202 -1.05 -15.12 10.32
C HIS A 202 -0.97 -15.84 8.96
N GLU A 203 0.23 -16.01 8.40
CA GLU A 203 0.40 -16.75 7.14
C GLU A 203 -0.11 -18.19 7.22
N ARG A 204 0.11 -18.87 8.36
CA ARG A 204 -0.37 -20.24 8.59
C ARG A 204 -1.90 -20.30 8.58
N LEU A 205 -2.56 -19.34 9.21
CA LEU A 205 -4.02 -19.25 9.25
C LEU A 205 -4.61 -18.88 7.88
N SER A 206 -4.07 -17.85 7.21
CA SER A 206 -4.54 -17.44 5.87
C SER A 206 -4.41 -18.55 4.84
N ARG A 207 -3.33 -19.35 4.89
CA ARG A 207 -3.18 -20.53 4.02
C ARG A 207 -4.23 -21.60 4.29
N ARG A 208 -4.65 -21.76 5.54
CA ARG A 208 -5.67 -22.76 5.92
C ARG A 208 -7.07 -22.32 5.47
N GLU A 209 -7.37 -21.03 5.54
CA GLU A 209 -8.63 -20.46 5.05
C GLU A 209 -8.74 -20.57 3.52
N ALA A 210 -7.64 -20.35 2.79
CA ALA A 210 -7.62 -20.48 1.32
C ALA A 210 -7.78 -21.94 0.81
N GLN A 211 -7.73 -22.94 1.69
CA GLN A 211 -7.88 -24.36 1.36
C GLN A 211 -9.28 -24.93 1.68
N ILE A 212 -10.16 -24.10 2.25
CA ILE A 212 -11.55 -24.44 2.58
C ILE A 212 -12.46 -23.80 1.53
#